data_AF-A0A8B7U0L2-F1
#
_entry.id   AF-A0A8B7U0L2-F1
#
_cell.length_a   1.000
_cell.length_b   1.000
_cell.length_c   1.000
_cell.angle_alpha   90.00
_cell.angle_beta   90.00
_cell.angle_gamma   90.00
#
_symmetry.space_group_name_H-M   'P 1'
#
loop_
_entity.id
_entity.type
_entity.pdbx_description
1 polymer ?
#
loop_
_entity_poly.entity_id
_entity_poly.type
_entity_poly.pdbx_seq_one_letter_code
_entity_poly.pdbx_strand_id
1 'polypeptide(L)'
;MIAAVDLKVNEYEKNQKWLEILNKIENKTYTKLKNGHVFRKQALISKERTLLYDGLVYWKTATGRFKDILALLLTDVLLFLQEKDQKYIFAAVDQKPSVISLQKLIAREVANEERGMFLISASSAGPEMYEIHTNSKEERNNWMRRIQEAVESCPEEEGGRTSESDEERRKAEARVAKIQQCQEILNNQDQQICTYLEEKLHIYAELGELSGFEDVHLEPHLLIKPDPGEPPQAASLLAAALKEAESLQVAVKASQLSDVSQSSEGSCGESVLMDTLSSQDVPGSPTASLVTGETEGRGCWDVDPGTQGVVTDLAVSDAGEKVEYRSFPGSSQSEIIQAIQNLTRLLYSLQVRPPLIFDLVNVSLYAIHFDGSQTLEIRTLE
;
A
#
# COMPACT_ATOMS: atom_id res chain seq x y z
N MET A 1 23.17 62.40 10.19
CA MET A 1 22.27 62.98 9.18
C MET A 1 22.69 62.58 7.76
N ILE A 2 23.99 62.60 7.40
CA ILE A 2 24.49 62.20 6.07
C ILE A 2 24.26 60.71 5.76
N ALA A 3 24.62 59.79 6.68
CA ALA A 3 24.43 58.35 6.47
C ALA A 3 22.97 57.90 6.23
N ALA A 4 21.99 58.61 6.79
CA ALA A 4 20.57 58.32 6.58
C ALA A 4 20.09 58.79 5.18
N VAL A 5 20.68 59.86 4.66
CA VAL A 5 20.42 60.33 3.29
C VAL A 5 21.06 59.36 2.29
N ASP A 6 22.31 58.92 2.53
CA ASP A 6 23.02 57.99 1.64
C ASP A 6 22.29 56.64 1.52
N LEU A 7 21.77 56.10 2.62
CA LEU A 7 20.95 54.90 2.62
C LEU A 7 19.69 55.07 1.75
N LYS A 8 19.00 56.19 1.91
CA LYS A 8 17.75 56.48 1.19
C LYS A 8 17.98 56.70 -0.31
N VAL A 9 19.11 57.31 -0.69
CA VAL A 9 19.52 57.43 -2.10
C VAL A 9 19.80 56.05 -2.69
N ASN A 10 20.58 55.22 -2.00
CA ASN A 10 20.89 53.86 -2.45
C ASN A 10 19.64 52.98 -2.59
N GLU A 11 18.68 53.08 -1.67
CA GLU A 11 17.38 52.38 -1.80
C GLU A 11 16.60 52.86 -3.03
N TYR A 12 16.59 54.17 -3.27
CA TYR A 12 15.91 54.75 -4.42
C TYR A 12 16.54 54.32 -5.75
N GLU A 13 17.87 54.36 -5.86
CA GLU A 13 18.61 53.89 -7.04
C GLU A 13 18.35 52.42 -7.33
N LYS A 14 18.38 51.56 -6.29
CA LYS A 14 18.05 50.13 -6.43
C LYS A 14 16.61 49.91 -6.87
N ASN A 15 15.67 50.69 -6.34
CA ASN A 15 14.26 50.59 -6.72
C ASN A 15 14.03 51.05 -8.17
N GLN A 16 14.68 52.14 -8.60
CA GLN A 16 14.63 52.58 -10.00
C GLN A 16 15.19 51.50 -10.94
N LYS A 17 16.37 50.98 -10.62
CA LYS A 17 17.00 49.90 -11.40
C LYS A 17 16.13 48.65 -11.47
N TRP A 18 15.49 48.28 -10.36
CA TRP A 18 14.53 47.18 -10.32
C TRP A 18 13.38 47.39 -11.30
N LEU A 19 12.77 48.58 -11.30
CA LEU A 19 11.66 48.91 -12.21
C LEU A 19 12.10 48.90 -13.67
N GLU A 20 13.30 49.39 -13.99
CA GLU A 20 13.86 49.32 -15.34
C GLU A 20 14.01 47.88 -15.82
N ILE A 21 14.59 47.02 -14.98
CA ILE A 21 14.75 45.60 -15.29
C ILE A 21 13.39 44.93 -15.44
N LEU A 22 12.47 45.16 -14.50
CA LEU A 22 11.12 44.61 -14.52
C LEU A 22 10.37 45.01 -15.81
N ASN A 23 10.53 46.24 -16.28
CA ASN A 23 9.96 46.70 -17.55
C ASN A 23 10.60 46.02 -18.76
N LYS A 24 11.91 45.73 -18.72
CA LYS A 24 12.63 44.98 -19.77
C LYS A 24 12.29 43.49 -19.80
N ILE A 25 11.73 42.91 -18.73
CA ILE A 25 11.31 41.49 -18.71
C ILE A 25 10.09 41.28 -19.62
N GLU A 26 10.12 40.26 -20.49
CA GLU A 26 8.99 39.90 -21.34
C GLU A 26 7.76 39.43 -20.56
N ASN A 27 6.57 39.93 -20.93
CA ASN A 27 5.33 39.59 -20.24
C ASN A 27 4.89 38.11 -20.39
N LYS A 28 5.32 37.45 -21.47
CA LYS A 28 5.02 36.03 -21.74
C LYS A 28 6.02 35.07 -21.09
N THR A 29 7.08 35.59 -20.46
CA THR A 29 8.09 34.73 -19.83
C THR A 29 7.52 34.03 -18.61
N TYR A 30 7.90 32.77 -18.44
CA TYR A 30 7.49 31.96 -17.30
C TYR A 30 8.54 30.90 -16.99
N THR A 31 8.53 30.42 -15.75
CA THR A 31 9.36 29.31 -15.29
C THR A 31 8.52 28.38 -14.44
N LYS A 32 8.76 27.07 -14.53
CA LYS A 32 8.02 26.07 -13.77
C LYS A 32 8.81 25.77 -12.50
N LEU A 33 8.19 26.02 -11.33
CA LEU A 33 8.76 25.69 -10.04
C LEU A 33 8.70 24.17 -9.80
N LYS A 34 9.45 23.69 -8.81
CA LYS A 34 9.52 22.24 -8.50
C LYS A 34 8.19 21.62 -8.11
N ASN A 35 7.33 22.37 -7.43
CA ASN A 35 5.96 21.98 -7.10
C ASN A 35 4.99 22.01 -8.30
N GLY A 36 5.49 22.30 -9.51
CA GLY A 36 4.70 22.34 -10.74
C GLY A 36 4.00 23.67 -11.01
N HIS A 37 3.99 24.60 -10.05
CA HIS A 37 3.40 25.92 -10.25
C HIS A 37 4.19 26.75 -11.28
N VAL A 38 3.46 27.49 -12.11
CA VAL A 38 4.04 28.35 -13.15
C VAL A 38 4.24 29.75 -12.57
N PHE A 39 5.50 30.16 -12.43
CA PHE A 39 5.87 31.50 -12.03
C PHE A 39 5.99 32.41 -13.25
N ARG A 40 5.32 33.56 -13.23
CA ARG A 40 5.30 34.54 -14.34
C ARG A 40 5.73 35.92 -13.84
N LYS A 41 6.00 36.83 -14.78
CA LYS A 41 6.29 38.24 -14.49
C LYS A 41 5.26 38.88 -13.56
N GLN A 42 3.97 38.57 -13.70
CA GLN A 42 2.92 39.15 -12.85
C GLN A 42 3.12 38.86 -11.36
N ALA A 43 3.71 37.71 -11.01
CA ALA A 43 4.02 37.36 -9.63
C ALA A 43 5.16 38.21 -9.04
N LEU A 44 6.03 38.80 -9.88
CA LEU A 44 7.04 39.77 -9.45
C LEU A 44 6.42 41.14 -9.13
N ILE A 45 5.29 41.47 -9.75
CA ILE A 45 4.59 42.76 -9.59
C ILE A 45 3.62 42.70 -8.41
N SER A 46 3.01 41.54 -8.15
CA SER A 46 2.00 41.39 -7.10
C SER A 46 2.56 41.47 -5.68
N LYS A 47 3.85 41.16 -5.49
CA LYS A 47 4.55 41.29 -4.21
C LYS A 47 5.44 42.52 -4.28
N GLU A 48 5.43 43.33 -3.24
CA GLU A 48 6.37 44.45 -3.12
C GLU A 48 7.77 43.87 -2.86
N ARG A 49 8.57 43.80 -3.92
CA ARG A 49 9.93 43.25 -3.89
C ARG A 49 10.94 44.37 -4.07
N THR A 50 11.99 44.34 -3.27
CA THR A 50 13.11 45.29 -3.37
C THR A 50 14.34 44.57 -3.88
N LEU A 51 15.05 45.19 -4.82
CA LEU A 51 16.34 44.69 -5.29
C LEU A 51 17.41 44.95 -4.24
N LEU A 52 18.08 43.90 -3.80
CA LEU A 52 19.18 43.96 -2.83
C LEU A 52 20.53 44.01 -3.52
N TYR A 53 20.72 43.17 -4.54
CA TYR A 53 21.96 43.04 -5.28
C TYR A 53 21.71 42.50 -6.70
N ASP A 54 22.52 42.91 -7.66
CA ASP A 54 22.48 42.40 -9.03
C ASP A 54 23.89 42.27 -9.62
N GLY A 55 24.02 41.41 -10.62
CA GLY A 55 25.28 41.24 -11.34
C GLY A 55 25.21 40.15 -12.41
N LEU A 56 26.15 40.20 -13.35
CA LEU A 56 26.32 39.18 -14.37
C LEU A 56 27.12 38.01 -13.80
N VAL A 57 26.57 36.81 -13.96
CA VAL A 57 27.16 35.55 -13.49
C VAL A 57 27.05 34.49 -14.58
N TYR A 58 27.80 33.41 -14.42
CA TYR A 58 27.79 32.28 -15.33
C TYR A 58 27.15 31.06 -14.67
N TRP A 59 26.03 30.60 -15.23
CA TRP A 59 25.41 29.35 -14.78
C TRP A 59 26.01 28.18 -15.57
N LYS A 60 26.70 27.29 -14.86
CA LYS A 60 27.24 26.05 -15.42
C LYS A 60 26.16 24.98 -15.56
N THR A 61 26.00 24.46 -16.76
CA THR A 61 25.09 23.37 -17.07
C THR A 61 25.64 22.02 -16.62
N ALA A 62 24.78 21.00 -16.55
CA ALA A 62 25.16 19.60 -16.35
C ALA A 62 26.13 19.08 -17.43
N THR A 63 26.13 19.72 -18.61
CA THR A 63 27.09 19.45 -19.70
C THR A 63 28.42 20.19 -19.55
N GLY A 64 28.61 20.98 -18.48
CA GLY A 64 29.81 21.76 -18.21
C GLY A 64 29.92 23.07 -18.99
N ARG A 65 28.88 23.49 -19.73
CA ARG A 65 28.87 24.76 -20.48
C ARG A 65 28.39 25.90 -19.60
N PHE A 66 28.92 27.09 -19.85
CA PHE A 66 28.48 28.31 -19.16
C PHE A 66 27.40 29.04 -19.96
N LYS A 67 26.44 29.60 -19.23
CA LYS A 67 25.41 30.50 -19.74
C LYS A 67 25.53 31.84 -19.04
N ASP A 68 25.49 32.91 -19.80
CA ASP A 68 25.47 34.27 -19.28
C ASP A 68 24.09 34.55 -18.67
N ILE A 69 24.09 34.88 -17.39
CA ILE A 69 22.88 35.09 -16.59
C ILE A 69 23.01 36.43 -15.86
N LEU A 70 21.98 37.26 -15.94
CA LEU A 70 21.79 38.35 -15.01
C LEU A 70 21.12 37.80 -13.74
N ALA A 71 21.86 37.80 -12.63
CA ALA A 71 21.34 37.40 -11.32
C ALA A 71 20.82 38.63 -10.57
N LEU A 72 19.65 38.48 -9.95
CA LEU A 72 18.98 39.50 -9.16
C LEU A 72 18.60 38.91 -7.81
N LEU A 73 19.23 39.40 -6.74
CA LEU A 73 18.86 39.08 -5.38
C LEU A 73 17.79 40.07 -4.92
N LEU A 74 16.56 39.58 -4.76
CA LEU A 74 15.44 40.32 -4.18
C LEU A 74 15.30 39.98 -2.70
N THR A 75 14.33 40.58 -2.02
CA THR A 75 14.07 40.37 -0.59
C THR A 75 13.56 38.97 -0.22
N ASP A 76 12.86 38.29 -1.13
CA ASP A 76 12.26 36.96 -0.90
C ASP A 76 12.75 35.89 -1.88
N VAL A 77 13.34 36.28 -3.00
CA VAL A 77 13.79 35.36 -4.06
C VAL A 77 15.13 35.76 -4.68
N LEU A 78 15.84 34.78 -5.22
CA LEU A 78 16.92 34.95 -6.17
C LEU A 78 16.41 34.63 -7.58
N LEU A 79 16.56 35.58 -8.51
CA LEU A 79 16.04 35.50 -9.87
C LEU A 79 17.17 35.49 -10.90
N PHE A 80 17.08 34.58 -11.86
CA PHE A 80 18.01 34.44 -12.98
C PHE A 80 17.35 34.80 -14.31
N LEU A 81 17.94 35.77 -15.00
CA LEU A 81 17.46 36.27 -16.28
C LEU A 81 18.49 36.02 -17.39
N GLN A 82 18.00 35.78 -18.60
CA GLN A 82 18.78 35.76 -19.83
C GLN A 82 18.38 36.95 -20.70
N GLU A 83 19.36 37.58 -21.32
CA GLU A 83 19.09 38.58 -22.35
C GLU A 83 18.75 37.89 -23.68
N LYS A 84 17.64 38.30 -24.28
CA LYS A 84 17.16 37.83 -25.56
C LYS A 84 16.46 38.98 -26.28
N ASP A 85 16.91 39.31 -27.49
CA ASP A 85 16.31 40.36 -28.33
C ASP A 85 16.16 41.72 -27.58
N GLN A 86 17.21 42.13 -26.85
CA GLN A 86 17.27 43.34 -26.00
C GLN A 86 16.29 43.37 -24.82
N LYS A 87 15.62 42.24 -24.54
CA LYS A 87 14.74 42.05 -23.40
C LYS A 87 15.28 40.98 -22.46
N TYR A 88 14.72 40.91 -21.26
CA TYR A 88 15.02 39.82 -20.33
C TYR A 88 13.93 38.75 -20.35
N ILE A 89 14.36 37.50 -20.32
CA ILE A 89 13.49 36.33 -20.11
C ILE A 89 13.98 35.56 -18.89
N PHE A 90 13.09 34.82 -18.24
CA PHE A 90 13.51 33.87 -17.20
C PHE A 90 14.46 32.83 -17.79
N ALA A 91 15.57 32.60 -17.10
CA ALA A 91 16.60 31.70 -17.58
C ALA A 91 16.03 30.27 -17.76
N ALA A 92 16.34 29.65 -18.90
CA ALA A 92 15.95 28.29 -19.21
C ALA A 92 17.21 27.43 -19.33
N VAL A 93 17.66 26.88 -18.21
CA VAL A 93 18.90 26.10 -18.10
C VAL A 93 18.62 24.79 -17.37
N ASP A 94 18.97 23.66 -17.99
CA ASP A 94 18.79 22.29 -17.46
C ASP A 94 17.39 21.96 -16.91
N GLN A 95 16.35 22.64 -17.42
CA GLN A 95 14.98 22.54 -16.92
C GLN A 95 14.83 22.87 -15.43
N LYS A 96 15.78 23.62 -14.86
CA LYS A 96 15.73 24.06 -13.47
C LYS A 96 14.94 25.37 -13.36
N PRO A 97 14.20 25.57 -12.24
CA PRO A 97 13.54 26.84 -11.98
C PRO A 97 14.56 27.97 -11.92
N SER A 98 14.28 29.07 -12.60
CA SER A 98 15.11 30.29 -12.63
C SER A 98 14.75 31.29 -11.53
N VAL A 99 13.71 30.99 -10.76
CA VAL A 99 13.31 31.74 -9.56
C VAL A 99 13.48 30.80 -8.39
N ILE A 100 14.32 31.20 -7.43
CA ILE A 100 14.67 30.41 -6.26
C ILE A 100 14.17 31.15 -5.02
N SER A 101 13.38 30.49 -4.17
CA SER A 101 13.02 31.06 -2.86
C SER A 101 14.26 31.19 -1.99
N LEU A 102 14.41 32.31 -1.27
CA LEU A 102 15.47 32.44 -0.28
C LEU A 102 15.21 31.58 0.97
N GLN A 103 13.97 31.16 1.19
CA GLN A 103 13.63 30.28 2.30
C GLN A 103 14.39 28.95 2.16
N LYS A 104 15.15 28.60 3.19
CA LYS A 104 15.98 27.39 3.23
C LYS A 104 17.00 27.30 2.07
N LEU A 105 17.43 28.44 1.49
CA LEU A 105 18.49 28.49 0.49
C LEU A 105 19.86 28.44 1.17
N ILE A 106 20.74 27.57 0.67
CA ILE A 106 22.10 27.42 1.20
C ILE A 106 23.10 27.76 0.10
N ALA A 107 24.00 28.71 0.38
CA ALA A 107 25.14 29.01 -0.48
C ALA A 107 26.42 28.37 0.07
N ARG A 108 27.21 27.73 -0.78
CA ARG A 108 28.48 27.05 -0.45
C ARG A 108 29.54 27.32 -1.50
N GLU A 109 30.80 27.31 -1.07
CA GLU A 109 31.95 27.45 -1.97
C GLU A 109 32.19 26.16 -2.77
N VAL A 110 32.70 26.28 -3.99
CA VAL A 110 33.18 25.14 -4.76
C VAL A 110 34.65 24.90 -4.40
N ALA A 111 34.98 23.71 -3.87
CA ALA A 111 36.29 23.43 -3.28
C ALA A 111 37.50 23.68 -4.21
N ASN A 112 37.37 23.37 -5.50
CA ASN A 112 38.45 23.50 -6.49
C ASN A 112 38.18 24.57 -7.56
N GLU A 113 37.27 25.51 -7.29
CA GLU A 113 36.94 26.59 -8.22
C GLU A 113 36.64 27.86 -7.41
N GLU A 114 37.61 28.75 -7.34
CA GLU A 114 37.53 29.90 -6.44
C GLU A 114 36.50 30.94 -6.87
N ARG A 115 36.08 30.94 -8.14
CA ARG A 115 35.03 31.84 -8.64
C ARG A 115 33.63 31.22 -8.59
N GLY A 116 33.55 29.94 -8.19
CA GLY A 116 32.34 29.14 -8.18
C GLY A 116 31.68 29.07 -6.80
N MET A 117 30.35 29.04 -6.80
CA MET A 117 29.52 28.74 -5.64
C MET A 117 28.39 27.79 -6.02
N PHE A 118 28.02 26.92 -5.09
CA PHE A 118 26.81 26.12 -5.15
C PHE A 118 25.68 26.83 -4.41
N LEU A 119 24.51 26.88 -5.04
CA LEU A 119 23.25 27.26 -4.40
C LEU A 119 22.38 26.02 -4.28
N ILE A 120 21.93 25.70 -3.09
CA ILE A 120 21.10 24.53 -2.80
C ILE A 120 19.78 25.05 -2.26
N SER A 121 18.72 24.95 -3.06
CA SER A 121 17.37 25.30 -2.64
C SER A 121 16.69 24.07 -2.05
N ALA A 122 16.34 24.14 -0.77
CA ALA A 122 15.50 23.11 -0.14
C ALA A 122 14.03 23.48 -0.33
N SER A 123 13.28 22.61 -1.01
CA SER A 123 11.84 22.75 -1.20
C SER A 123 11.11 21.46 -0.86
N SER A 124 9.82 21.54 -0.54
CA SER A 124 8.96 20.37 -0.28
C SER A 124 8.86 19.40 -1.46
N ALA A 125 9.14 19.86 -2.68
CA ALA A 125 9.22 19.03 -3.88
C ALA A 125 10.62 18.42 -4.12
N GLY A 126 11.53 18.58 -3.15
CA GLY A 126 12.92 18.08 -3.20
C GLY A 126 13.96 19.20 -3.35
N PRO A 127 15.23 18.93 -2.99
CA PRO A 127 16.31 19.89 -3.13
C PRO A 127 16.73 20.08 -4.60
N GLU A 128 17.18 21.28 -4.95
CA GLU A 128 17.76 21.58 -6.26
C GLU A 128 19.10 22.30 -6.10
N MET A 129 20.08 21.94 -6.94
CA MET A 129 21.44 22.46 -6.86
C MET A 129 21.82 23.26 -8.10
N TYR A 130 22.39 24.44 -7.92
CA TYR A 130 22.83 25.34 -8.99
C TYR A 130 24.32 25.63 -8.82
N GLU A 131 25.10 25.52 -9.89
CA GLU A 131 26.52 25.89 -9.89
C GLU A 131 26.68 27.23 -10.63
N ILE A 132 26.99 28.29 -9.87
CA ILE A 132 27.10 29.66 -10.35
C ILE A 132 28.54 30.12 -10.23
N HIS A 133 29.09 30.67 -11.30
CA HIS A 133 30.44 31.20 -11.37
C HIS A 133 30.41 32.71 -11.58
N THR A 134 31.40 33.41 -11.05
CA THR A 134 31.53 34.87 -11.11
C THR A 134 32.84 35.28 -11.80
N ASN A 135 33.12 36.57 -11.94
CA ASN A 135 34.33 37.04 -12.61
C ASN A 135 35.57 36.95 -11.71
N SER A 136 35.40 37.00 -10.39
CA SER A 136 36.49 36.90 -9.42
C SER A 136 36.07 36.23 -8.12
N LYS A 137 37.05 35.79 -7.34
CA LYS A 137 36.82 35.21 -6.00
C LYS A 137 36.13 36.20 -5.06
N GLU A 138 36.49 37.47 -5.14
CA GLU A 138 35.91 38.55 -4.35
C GLU A 138 34.43 38.73 -4.69
N GLU A 139 34.08 38.67 -5.98
CA GLU A 139 32.69 38.75 -6.43
C GLU A 139 31.88 37.54 -5.94
N ARG A 140 32.41 36.33 -6.03
CA ARG A 140 31.81 35.13 -5.42
C ARG A 140 31.58 35.29 -3.93
N ASN A 141 32.57 35.79 -3.19
CA ASN A 141 32.46 36.00 -1.74
C ASN A 141 31.40 37.05 -1.39
N ASN A 142 31.32 38.13 -2.18
CA ASN A 142 30.30 39.14 -2.01
C ASN A 142 28.90 38.57 -2.28
N TRP A 143 28.72 37.81 -3.35
CA TRP A 143 27.45 37.12 -3.62
C TRP A 143 27.03 36.20 -2.49
N MET A 144 27.94 35.34 -2.00
CA MET A 144 27.63 34.43 -0.89
C MET A 144 27.22 35.17 0.38
N ARG A 145 27.93 36.24 0.75
CA ARG A 145 27.59 37.06 1.92
C ARG A 145 26.21 37.70 1.76
N ARG A 146 25.95 38.33 0.61
CA ARG A 146 24.66 39.00 0.34
C ARG A 146 23.50 38.03 0.36
N ILE A 147 23.67 36.84 -0.22
CA ILE A 147 22.66 35.79 -0.21
C ILE A 147 22.39 35.36 1.23
N GLN A 148 23.42 35.12 2.04
CA GLN A 148 23.25 34.74 3.45
C GLN A 148 22.50 35.81 4.24
N GLU A 149 22.91 37.08 4.13
CA GLU A 149 22.23 38.22 4.76
C GLU A 149 20.74 38.31 4.35
N ALA A 150 20.45 38.09 3.06
CA ALA A 150 19.09 38.14 2.54
C ALA A 150 18.25 36.93 2.99
N VAL A 151 18.85 35.74 3.10
CA VAL A 151 18.17 34.53 3.63
C VAL A 151 17.82 34.72 5.11
N GLU A 152 18.72 35.30 5.90
CA GLU A 152 18.49 35.60 7.31
C GLU A 152 17.41 36.67 7.53
N SER A 153 17.31 37.63 6.61
CA SER A 153 16.32 38.72 6.65
C SER A 153 15.02 38.39 5.91
N CYS A 154 14.94 37.24 5.25
CA CYS A 154 13.77 36.83 4.48
C CYS A 154 12.60 36.59 5.43
N PRO A 155 11.41 37.18 5.19
CA PRO A 155 10.25 36.90 6.03
C PRO A 155 9.94 35.40 6.05
N GLU A 156 9.68 34.86 7.24
CA GLU A 156 9.15 33.50 7.38
C GLU A 156 7.84 33.43 6.58
N GLU A 157 7.66 32.36 5.80
CA GLU A 157 6.36 32.12 5.18
C GLU A 157 5.34 32.03 6.32
N GLU A 158 4.28 32.85 6.30
CA GLU A 158 3.19 32.80 7.29
C GLU A 158 2.52 31.41 7.40
N GLY A 159 2.87 30.46 6.53
CA GLY A 159 2.49 29.05 6.59
C GLY A 159 3.63 28.05 6.87
N GLY A 160 4.86 28.47 7.14
CA GLY A 160 6.03 27.55 7.12
C GLY A 160 6.04 26.48 8.23
N ARG A 161 5.37 26.70 9.36
CA ARG A 161 5.22 25.69 10.41
C ARG A 161 3.88 24.97 10.39
N THR A 162 2.83 25.61 9.86
CA THR A 162 1.47 25.07 9.85
C THR A 162 1.14 24.43 8.51
N SER A 163 1.45 25.04 7.37
CA SER A 163 1.09 24.56 6.03
C SER A 163 1.84 23.29 5.60
N GLU A 164 3.18 23.21 5.79
CA GLU A 164 3.93 21.98 5.47
C GLU A 164 3.48 20.82 6.38
N SER A 165 3.35 21.10 7.68
CA SER A 165 2.84 20.14 8.66
C SER A 165 1.38 19.75 8.39
N ASP A 166 0.53 20.67 7.95
CA ASP A 166 -0.88 20.43 7.67
C ASP A 166 -1.07 19.65 6.37
N GLU A 167 -0.20 19.85 5.38
CA GLU A 167 -0.20 19.08 4.14
C GLU A 167 0.30 17.65 4.38
N GLU A 168 1.37 17.48 5.17
CA GLU A 168 1.84 16.16 5.61
C GLU A 168 0.81 15.47 6.51
N ARG A 169 0.17 16.20 7.43
CA ARG A 169 -0.91 15.70 8.27
C ARG A 169 -2.12 15.29 7.44
N ARG A 170 -2.56 16.09 6.45
CA ARG A 170 -3.64 15.70 5.53
C ARG A 170 -3.31 14.44 4.74
N LYS A 171 -2.06 14.28 4.29
CA LYS A 171 -1.62 13.06 3.61
C LYS A 171 -1.61 11.85 4.55
N ALA A 172 -1.18 12.02 5.80
CA ALA A 172 -1.23 10.98 6.81
C ALA A 172 -2.68 10.59 7.13
N GLU A 173 -3.57 11.56 7.32
CA GLU A 173 -5.00 11.36 7.54
C GLU A 173 -5.65 10.63 6.36
N ALA A 174 -5.33 11.01 5.12
CA ALA A 174 -5.84 10.32 3.94
C ALA A 174 -5.35 8.86 3.84
N ARG A 175 -4.11 8.57 4.27
CA ARG A 175 -3.58 7.20 4.33
C ARG A 175 -4.31 6.39 5.40
N VAL A 176 -4.52 6.96 6.59
CA VAL A 176 -5.27 6.31 7.68
C VAL A 176 -6.71 6.02 7.25
N ALA A 177 -7.39 6.97 6.62
CA ALA A 177 -8.74 6.78 6.12
C ALA A 177 -8.81 5.65 5.07
N LYS A 178 -7.82 5.57 4.17
CA LYS A 178 -7.75 4.48 3.19
C LYS A 178 -7.50 3.12 3.84
N ILE A 179 -6.67 3.08 4.87
CA ILE A 179 -6.43 1.85 5.65
C ILE A 179 -7.73 1.42 6.34
N GLN A 180 -8.45 2.35 6.99
CA GLN A 180 -9.74 2.08 7.62
C GLN A 180 -10.76 1.56 6.61
N GLN A 181 -10.84 2.16 5.41
CA GLN A 181 -11.70 1.67 4.35
C GLN A 181 -11.34 0.24 3.91
N CYS A 182 -10.05 -0.06 3.76
CA CYS A 182 -9.61 -1.43 3.46
C CYS A 182 -9.97 -2.40 4.59
N GLN A 183 -9.86 -1.98 5.85
CA GLN A 183 -10.25 -2.77 7.02
C GLN A 183 -11.76 -3.07 7.02
N GLU A 184 -12.61 -2.07 6.72
CA GLU A 184 -14.05 -2.25 6.61
C GLU A 184 -14.43 -3.24 5.51
N ILE A 185 -13.79 -3.13 4.34
CA ILE A 185 -14.03 -4.05 3.22
C ILE A 185 -13.64 -5.49 3.59
N LEU A 186 -12.48 -5.68 4.21
CA LEU A 186 -12.03 -7.00 4.66
C LEU A 186 -12.97 -7.59 5.72
N ASN A 187 -13.36 -6.80 6.72
CA ASN A 187 -14.30 -7.25 7.75
C ASN A 187 -15.66 -7.66 7.16
N ASN A 188 -16.16 -6.91 6.17
CA ASN A 188 -17.39 -7.25 5.46
C ASN A 188 -17.26 -8.53 4.62
N GLN A 189 -16.07 -8.83 4.08
CA GLN A 189 -15.81 -10.09 3.39
C GLN A 189 -15.77 -11.26 4.37
N ASP A 190 -15.07 -11.11 5.50
CA ASP A 190 -14.97 -12.13 6.53
C ASP A 190 -16.36 -12.46 7.11
N GLN A 191 -17.21 -11.46 7.33
CA GLN A 191 -18.60 -11.66 7.77
C GLN A 191 -19.43 -12.45 6.75
N GLN A 192 -19.27 -12.17 5.44
CA GLN A 192 -19.96 -12.93 4.40
C GLN A 192 -19.50 -14.39 4.36
N ILE A 193 -18.19 -14.63 4.50
CA ILE A 193 -17.64 -16.00 4.57
C ILE A 193 -18.24 -16.74 5.78
N CYS A 194 -18.37 -16.09 6.94
CA CYS A 194 -19.03 -16.68 8.10
C CYS A 194 -20.45 -17.12 7.76
N THR A 195 -21.26 -16.23 7.19
CA THR A 195 -22.64 -16.52 6.82
C THR A 195 -22.73 -17.72 5.86
N TYR A 196 -21.93 -17.73 4.79
CA TYR A 196 -21.94 -18.85 3.83
C TYR A 196 -21.52 -20.19 4.46
N LEU A 197 -20.60 -20.18 5.42
CA LEU A 197 -20.17 -21.39 6.11
C LEU A 197 -21.23 -21.88 7.10
N GLU A 198 -21.96 -20.98 7.77
CA GLU A 198 -23.11 -21.33 8.60
C GLU A 198 -24.27 -21.88 7.77
N GLU A 199 -24.58 -21.27 6.62
CA GLU A 199 -25.56 -21.81 5.67
C GLU A 199 -25.17 -23.23 5.20
N LYS A 200 -23.89 -23.44 4.91
CA LYS A 200 -23.38 -24.77 4.53
C LYS A 200 -23.56 -25.79 5.67
N LEU A 201 -23.30 -25.39 6.92
CA LEU A 201 -23.54 -26.23 8.10
C LEU A 201 -25.03 -26.51 8.29
N HIS A 202 -25.91 -25.54 8.02
CA HIS A 202 -27.35 -25.72 8.09
C HIS A 202 -27.86 -26.74 7.07
N ILE A 203 -27.37 -26.68 5.82
CA ILE A 203 -27.68 -27.67 4.78
C ILE A 203 -27.24 -29.09 5.21
N TYR A 204 -26.05 -29.22 5.84
CA TYR A 204 -25.61 -30.51 6.38
C TYR A 204 -26.49 -30.99 7.53
N ALA A 205 -27.02 -30.07 8.35
CA ALA A 205 -27.95 -30.40 9.42
C ALA A 205 -29.27 -30.96 8.88
N GLU A 206 -29.90 -30.25 7.93
CA GLU A 206 -31.13 -30.70 7.27
C GLU A 206 -30.93 -32.05 6.55
N LEU A 207 -29.80 -32.25 5.88
CA LEU A 207 -29.48 -33.51 5.22
C LEU A 207 -29.34 -34.68 6.22
N GLY A 208 -28.80 -34.40 7.41
CA GLY A 208 -28.70 -35.37 8.50
C GLY A 208 -30.08 -35.77 9.04
N GLU A 209 -30.97 -34.80 9.26
CA GLU A 209 -32.35 -35.06 9.73
C GLU A 209 -33.14 -35.93 8.74
N LEU A 210 -33.02 -35.67 7.44
CA LEU A 210 -33.67 -36.46 6.39
C LEU A 210 -33.12 -37.89 6.27
N SER A 211 -31.92 -38.16 6.80
CA SER A 211 -31.28 -39.47 6.73
C SER A 211 -31.70 -40.45 7.84
N GLY A 212 -32.58 -40.03 8.76
CA GLY A 212 -33.25 -40.92 9.72
C GLY A 212 -32.43 -41.28 10.98
N PHE A 213 -31.32 -40.57 11.24
CA PHE A 213 -30.53 -40.74 12.47
C PHE A 213 -31.00 -39.74 13.54
N GLU A 214 -31.98 -40.14 14.35
CA GLU A 214 -32.61 -39.31 15.39
C GLU A 214 -31.71 -39.00 16.63
N ASP A 215 -30.53 -39.62 16.72
CA ASP A 215 -29.61 -39.51 17.87
C ASP A 215 -28.43 -38.55 17.64
N VAL A 216 -28.35 -37.88 16.48
CA VAL A 216 -27.25 -36.99 16.10
C VAL A 216 -27.67 -35.52 16.19
N HIS A 217 -27.08 -34.77 17.13
CA HIS A 217 -27.37 -33.34 17.30
C HIS A 217 -26.42 -32.49 16.44
N LEU A 218 -26.99 -31.85 15.42
CA LEU A 218 -26.27 -31.08 14.41
C LEU A 218 -26.31 -29.61 14.79
N GLU A 219 -25.18 -29.05 15.20
CA GLU A 219 -25.09 -27.63 15.54
C GLU A 219 -24.61 -26.82 14.31
N PRO A 220 -25.48 -26.00 13.69
CA PRO A 220 -25.22 -25.39 12.38
C PRO A 220 -24.41 -24.08 12.47
N HIS A 221 -23.83 -23.77 13.63
CA HIS A 221 -23.18 -22.50 13.89
C HIS A 221 -21.67 -22.66 14.03
N LEU A 222 -20.93 -21.67 13.56
CA LEU A 222 -19.49 -21.62 13.74
C LEU A 222 -19.12 -21.47 15.22
N LEU A 223 -17.97 -22.01 15.60
CA LEU A 223 -17.46 -21.92 16.98
C LEU A 223 -16.81 -20.57 17.29
N ILE A 224 -16.43 -19.83 16.25
CA ILE A 224 -15.81 -18.51 16.36
C ILE A 224 -16.75 -17.49 15.74
N LYS A 225 -17.01 -16.42 16.49
CA LYS A 225 -17.56 -15.18 15.91
C LYS A 225 -16.38 -14.29 15.52
N PRO A 226 -16.44 -13.59 14.37
CA PRO A 226 -15.43 -12.60 14.01
C PRO A 226 -15.53 -11.38 14.94
N ASP A 227 -15.01 -11.52 16.16
CA ASP A 227 -14.85 -10.42 17.13
C ASP A 227 -13.38 -9.94 17.08
N PRO A 228 -13.11 -8.68 16.72
CA PRO A 228 -11.75 -8.12 16.69
C PRO A 228 -11.04 -8.07 18.06
N GLY A 229 -11.75 -8.31 19.16
CA GLY A 229 -11.19 -8.29 20.51
C GLY A 229 -10.71 -9.63 21.07
N GLU A 230 -11.04 -10.77 20.45
CA GLU A 230 -10.70 -12.09 21.00
C GLU A 230 -9.34 -12.62 20.51
N PRO A 231 -8.50 -13.18 21.40
CA PRO A 231 -7.21 -13.73 21.01
C PRO A 231 -7.38 -14.92 20.06
N PRO A 232 -6.41 -15.21 19.18
CA PRO A 232 -6.51 -16.30 18.21
C PRO A 232 -6.64 -17.67 18.91
N GLN A 233 -7.86 -18.20 18.97
CA GLN A 233 -8.18 -19.54 19.52
C GLN A 233 -7.77 -20.69 18.59
N ALA A 234 -7.08 -20.38 17.50
CA ALA A 234 -6.59 -21.29 16.47
C ALA A 234 -5.92 -22.56 17.01
N ALA A 235 -5.05 -22.41 18.01
CA ALA A 235 -4.33 -23.54 18.61
C ALA A 235 -5.28 -24.50 19.33
N SER A 236 -6.28 -23.96 20.05
CA SER A 236 -7.28 -24.77 20.76
C SER A 236 -8.23 -25.48 19.79
N LEU A 237 -8.63 -24.83 18.70
CA LEU A 237 -9.46 -25.42 17.65
C LEU A 237 -8.72 -26.48 16.83
N LEU A 238 -7.43 -26.27 16.54
CA LEU A 238 -6.58 -27.27 15.91
C LEU A 238 -6.42 -28.50 16.81
N ALA A 239 -6.18 -28.30 18.11
CA ALA A 239 -6.09 -29.39 19.07
C ALA A 239 -7.40 -30.17 19.18
N ALA A 240 -8.54 -29.48 19.20
CA ALA A 240 -9.86 -30.11 19.19
C ALA A 240 -10.12 -30.87 17.89
N ALA A 241 -9.77 -30.31 16.72
CA ALA A 241 -9.91 -30.97 15.43
C ALA A 241 -9.06 -32.24 15.33
N LEU A 242 -7.82 -32.21 15.83
CA LEU A 242 -6.95 -33.38 15.89
C LEU A 242 -7.56 -34.48 16.77
N LYS A 243 -8.04 -34.11 17.96
CA LYS A 243 -8.69 -35.06 18.88
C LYS A 243 -9.94 -35.69 18.26
N GLU A 244 -10.76 -34.90 17.56
CA GLU A 244 -11.97 -35.41 16.90
C GLU A 244 -11.63 -36.34 15.74
N ALA A 245 -10.57 -36.03 14.97
CA ALA A 245 -10.09 -36.90 13.90
C ALA A 245 -9.53 -38.24 14.42
N GLU A 246 -8.84 -38.23 15.57
CA GLU A 246 -8.41 -39.44 16.27
C GLU A 246 -9.59 -40.28 16.74
N SER A 247 -10.62 -39.63 17.32
CA SER A 247 -11.87 -40.28 17.73
C SER A 247 -12.59 -40.95 16.55
N LEU A 248 -12.72 -40.23 15.43
CA LEU A 248 -13.28 -40.76 14.19
C LEU A 248 -12.52 -41.98 13.68
N GLN A 249 -11.18 -41.93 13.71
CA GLN A 249 -10.34 -43.05 13.30
C GLN A 249 -10.61 -44.30 14.16
N VAL A 250 -10.78 -44.13 15.47
CA VAL A 250 -11.09 -45.23 16.41
C VAL A 250 -12.48 -45.79 16.13
N ALA A 251 -13.49 -44.94 15.96
CA ALA A 251 -14.87 -45.37 15.67
C ALA A 251 -14.98 -46.15 14.35
N VAL A 252 -14.31 -45.67 13.28
CA VAL A 252 -14.28 -46.36 11.98
C VAL A 252 -13.59 -47.72 12.09
N LYS A 253 -12.46 -47.82 12.80
CA LYS A 253 -11.75 -49.10 13.02
C LYS A 253 -12.59 -50.08 13.85
N ALA A 254 -13.30 -49.60 14.86
CA ALA A 254 -14.20 -50.42 15.69
C ALA A 254 -15.35 -50.98 14.85
N SER A 255 -15.93 -50.18 13.94
CA SER A 255 -16.99 -50.62 13.04
C SER A 255 -16.52 -51.67 12.01
N GLN A 256 -15.26 -51.62 11.57
CA GLN A 256 -14.68 -52.61 10.65
C GLN A 256 -14.45 -53.97 11.33
N LEU A 257 -14.11 -53.98 12.62
CA LEU A 257 -13.90 -55.21 13.40
C LEU A 257 -15.21 -55.95 13.71
N SER A 258 -16.33 -55.23 13.87
CA SER A 258 -17.66 -55.83 14.03
C SER A 258 -18.18 -56.50 12.76
N ASP A 259 -17.76 -56.04 11.58
CA ASP A 259 -18.22 -56.54 10.27
C ASP A 259 -17.44 -57.78 9.79
N VAL A 260 -16.15 -57.87 10.15
CA VAL A 260 -15.30 -59.07 9.89
C VAL A 260 -15.75 -60.28 10.72
N SER A 261 -16.40 -60.06 11.86
CA SER A 261 -16.89 -61.16 12.71
C SER A 261 -18.16 -61.85 12.17
N GLN A 262 -18.77 -61.35 11.08
CA GLN A 262 -19.96 -61.93 10.44
C GLN A 262 -19.69 -62.61 9.09
N SER A 263 -18.43 -62.70 8.63
CA SER A 263 -18.08 -63.27 7.31
C SER A 263 -17.14 -64.49 7.32
N SER A 264 -17.10 -65.27 8.41
CA SER A 264 -16.34 -66.53 8.44
C SER A 264 -17.19 -67.74 8.84
N GLU A 265 -17.87 -68.33 7.86
CA GLU A 265 -17.98 -69.79 7.74
C GLU A 265 -17.83 -70.17 6.25
N GLY A 266 -16.63 -70.62 5.90
CA GLY A 266 -16.26 -70.97 4.52
C GLY A 266 -14.80 -71.39 4.41
N SER A 267 -14.44 -72.45 5.12
CA SER A 267 -13.14 -73.13 5.02
C SER A 267 -12.89 -73.67 3.61
N CYS A 268 -11.75 -73.33 2.99
CA CYS A 268 -10.66 -74.25 2.59
C CYS A 268 -9.77 -73.63 1.49
N GLY A 269 -8.44 -73.60 1.69
CA GLY A 269 -7.47 -73.44 0.60
C GLY A 269 -6.30 -72.47 0.84
N GLU A 270 -5.38 -72.87 1.72
CA GLU A 270 -3.91 -72.73 1.63
C GLU A 270 -3.30 -71.91 0.46
N SER A 271 -2.44 -70.92 0.77
CA SER A 271 -1.02 -70.94 0.39
C SER A 271 -0.26 -69.65 0.79
N VAL A 272 0.66 -69.84 1.75
CA VAL A 272 2.05 -69.34 1.81
C VAL A 272 2.35 -67.85 1.56
N LEU A 273 2.84 -67.20 2.63
CA LEU A 273 3.69 -66.01 2.58
C LEU A 273 5.09 -66.37 2.05
N MET A 274 5.62 -65.58 1.12
CA MET A 274 7.07 -65.34 1.07
C MET A 274 7.37 -63.95 0.51
N ASP A 275 8.18 -63.20 1.28
CA ASP A 275 8.98 -62.04 0.88
C ASP A 275 9.68 -62.24 -0.47
N THR A 276 9.99 -61.15 -1.18
CA THR A 276 11.38 -60.68 -1.46
C THR A 276 11.37 -59.48 -2.42
N LEU A 277 12.24 -58.52 -2.11
CA LEU A 277 12.63 -57.31 -2.86
C LEU A 277 13.11 -57.60 -4.30
N SER A 278 12.82 -56.71 -5.25
CA SER A 278 13.83 -55.95 -6.06
C SER A 278 13.31 -55.38 -7.40
N SER A 279 13.68 -54.11 -7.61
CA SER A 279 14.23 -53.46 -8.82
C SER A 279 13.37 -53.16 -10.07
N GLN A 280 13.33 -51.85 -10.37
CA GLN A 280 13.49 -51.15 -11.67
C GLN A 280 13.00 -51.82 -12.97
N ASP A 281 12.15 -51.09 -13.72
CA ASP A 281 12.55 -50.57 -15.04
C ASP A 281 11.58 -49.48 -15.57
N VAL A 282 12.17 -48.45 -16.17
CA VAL A 282 11.60 -47.35 -16.98
C VAL A 282 11.77 -47.78 -18.45
N PRO A 283 10.80 -47.59 -19.38
CA PRO A 283 10.67 -46.33 -20.14
C PRO A 283 9.22 -46.05 -20.63
N GLY A 284 8.81 -44.87 -21.09
CA GLY A 284 9.44 -43.60 -21.42
C GLY A 284 8.34 -42.64 -21.90
N SER A 285 8.61 -41.33 -21.86
CA SER A 285 7.74 -40.30 -22.45
C SER A 285 7.74 -40.37 -23.98
N PRO A 286 6.81 -39.64 -24.63
CA PRO A 286 7.32 -38.50 -25.39
C PRO A 286 6.55 -37.20 -25.20
N THR A 287 7.34 -36.13 -25.21
CA THR A 287 7.03 -34.69 -25.30
C THR A 287 6.65 -34.24 -26.72
N ALA A 288 5.87 -33.14 -26.79
CA ALA A 288 5.92 -31.98 -27.72
C ALA A 288 4.48 -31.57 -28.11
N SER A 289 4.07 -30.31 -28.33
CA SER A 289 4.58 -28.95 -28.10
C SER A 289 3.52 -27.97 -28.68
N LEU A 290 3.28 -26.84 -28.01
CA LEU A 290 2.93 -25.47 -28.50
C LEU A 290 1.97 -25.26 -29.70
N VAL A 291 0.94 -24.40 -29.53
CA VAL A 291 0.85 -23.02 -30.12
C VAL A 291 -0.57 -22.37 -29.97
N THR A 292 -0.56 -21.16 -29.35
CA THR A 292 -1.37 -19.91 -29.46
C THR A 292 -2.90 -19.84 -29.43
N GLY A 293 -3.42 -18.83 -28.70
CA GLY A 293 -4.66 -18.11 -29.06
C GLY A 293 -5.36 -17.33 -27.92
N GLU A 294 -4.98 -16.07 -27.73
CA GLU A 294 -5.77 -14.87 -27.38
C GLU A 294 -7.12 -14.92 -26.59
N THR A 295 -7.16 -14.13 -25.51
CA THR A 295 -8.11 -13.01 -25.22
C THR A 295 -9.57 -13.26 -24.76
N GLU A 296 -9.90 -12.55 -23.66
CA GLU A 296 -11.21 -12.00 -23.21
C GLU A 296 -12.25 -12.82 -22.43
N GLY A 297 -12.91 -12.12 -21.48
CA GLY A 297 -14.18 -12.48 -20.84
C GLY A 297 -14.12 -12.39 -19.31
N ARG A 298 -14.21 -11.21 -18.66
CA ARG A 298 -15.42 -10.39 -18.44
C ARG A 298 -16.63 -11.20 -17.91
N GLY A 299 -16.72 -11.28 -16.58
CA GLY A 299 -17.77 -10.61 -15.80
C GLY A 299 -19.20 -11.17 -15.79
N CYS A 300 -19.59 -11.58 -14.58
CA CYS A 300 -20.88 -11.39 -13.92
C CYS A 300 -22.07 -12.24 -14.37
N TRP A 301 -22.59 -13.04 -13.45
CA TRP A 301 -24.04 -13.21 -13.31
C TRP A 301 -24.41 -13.10 -11.83
N ASP A 302 -25.00 -11.96 -11.54
CA ASP A 302 -25.87 -11.66 -10.41
C ASP A 302 -27.20 -12.40 -10.63
N VAL A 303 -27.67 -13.17 -9.65
CA VAL A 303 -29.05 -13.67 -9.65
C VAL A 303 -29.52 -13.77 -8.20
N ASP A 304 -30.57 -13.00 -7.90
CA ASP A 304 -31.52 -13.30 -6.84
C ASP A 304 -32.93 -12.91 -7.35
N PRO A 305 -34.04 -13.23 -6.65
CA PRO A 305 -34.95 -14.31 -7.05
C PRO A 305 -36.37 -13.78 -7.34
N GLY A 306 -37.22 -14.60 -7.95
CA GLY A 306 -38.57 -14.18 -8.35
C GLY A 306 -39.58 -15.32 -8.43
N THR A 307 -40.49 -15.30 -7.46
CA THR A 307 -41.61 -16.18 -7.16
C THR A 307 -42.63 -16.40 -8.30
N GLN A 308 -43.25 -17.59 -8.28
CA GLN A 308 -44.70 -17.85 -8.41
C GLN A 308 -45.26 -18.49 -9.70
N GLY A 309 -45.63 -19.77 -9.56
CA GLY A 309 -46.96 -20.30 -9.91
C GLY A 309 -47.20 -20.80 -11.34
N VAL A 310 -47.56 -22.08 -11.49
CA VAL A 310 -48.90 -22.55 -11.92
C VAL A 310 -48.86 -24.06 -12.21
N VAL A 311 -49.95 -24.71 -11.80
CA VAL A 311 -50.36 -26.11 -11.81
C VAL A 311 -50.31 -26.78 -13.20
N THR A 312 -49.93 -28.06 -13.25
CA THR A 312 -50.63 -29.07 -14.08
C THR A 312 -50.31 -30.49 -13.60
N ASP A 313 -51.37 -31.23 -13.26
CA ASP A 313 -51.38 -32.66 -12.94
C ASP A 313 -50.94 -33.53 -14.12
N LEU A 314 -50.18 -34.60 -13.84
CA LEU A 314 -50.34 -35.86 -14.55
C LEU A 314 -49.86 -37.05 -13.68
N ALA A 315 -50.79 -37.98 -13.45
CA ALA A 315 -50.62 -39.20 -12.68
C ALA A 315 -49.75 -40.25 -13.39
N VAL A 316 -49.17 -41.17 -12.61
CA VAL A 316 -49.39 -42.64 -12.66
C VAL A 316 -48.41 -43.33 -11.68
N SER A 317 -49.01 -44.07 -10.73
CA SER A 317 -48.71 -45.44 -10.20
C SER A 317 -47.28 -45.99 -10.27
N ASP A 318 -46.78 -46.88 -9.42
CA ASP A 318 -47.24 -47.71 -8.30
C ASP A 318 -45.99 -48.54 -7.91
N ALA A 319 -45.76 -48.76 -6.62
CA ALA A 319 -45.06 -49.91 -6.04
C ALA A 319 -44.81 -49.62 -4.56
N GLY A 320 -45.81 -49.95 -3.74
CA GLY A 320 -45.59 -50.13 -2.31
C GLY A 320 -44.73 -51.36 -2.09
N GLU A 321 -43.45 -51.16 -1.76
CA GLU A 321 -42.63 -52.18 -1.16
C GLU A 321 -42.31 -51.77 0.28
N LYS A 322 -42.87 -52.55 1.19
CA LYS A 322 -42.82 -52.37 2.64
C LYS A 322 -41.39 -52.68 3.08
N VAL A 323 -40.54 -51.65 3.19
CA VAL A 323 -39.20 -51.80 3.76
C VAL A 323 -39.36 -52.04 5.26
N GLU A 324 -39.22 -53.31 5.63
CA GLU A 324 -39.12 -53.78 7.00
C GLU A 324 -37.83 -53.17 7.60
N TYR A 325 -37.99 -52.23 8.54
CA TYR A 325 -36.92 -51.64 9.32
C TYR A 325 -36.18 -52.73 10.10
N ARG A 326 -35.11 -53.29 9.52
CA ARG A 326 -34.08 -53.97 10.32
C ARG A 326 -33.26 -52.92 11.04
N SER A 327 -33.67 -52.65 12.27
CA SER A 327 -32.90 -51.87 13.22
C SER A 327 -31.76 -52.73 13.76
N PHE A 328 -30.51 -52.45 13.40
CA PHE A 328 -29.27 -52.95 14.04
C PHE A 328 -28.09 -52.02 13.69
N PRO A 329 -27.05 -51.90 14.54
CA PRO A 329 -27.01 -51.26 15.85
C PRO A 329 -26.73 -49.74 15.74
N GLY A 330 -27.57 -48.90 16.34
CA GLY A 330 -27.49 -47.44 16.17
C GLY A 330 -26.27 -46.72 16.78
N SER A 331 -25.37 -47.40 17.50
CA SER A 331 -24.31 -46.70 18.25
C SER A 331 -23.06 -46.38 17.42
N SER A 332 -22.51 -47.34 16.64
CA SER A 332 -21.22 -47.11 15.94
C SER A 332 -21.34 -46.20 14.73
N GLN A 333 -22.45 -46.25 14.00
CA GLN A 333 -22.67 -45.39 12.82
C GLN A 333 -23.03 -43.95 13.22
N SER A 334 -23.82 -43.78 14.28
CA SER A 334 -24.15 -42.46 14.85
C SER A 334 -22.90 -41.74 15.37
N GLU A 335 -22.01 -42.45 16.07
CA GLU A 335 -20.72 -41.92 16.54
C GLU A 335 -19.81 -41.44 15.40
N ILE A 336 -19.77 -42.17 14.27
CA ILE A 336 -18.99 -41.79 13.09
C ILE A 336 -19.55 -40.51 12.44
N ILE A 337 -20.88 -40.42 12.30
CA ILE A 337 -21.55 -39.26 11.70
C ILE A 337 -21.34 -38.01 12.56
N GLN A 338 -21.51 -38.13 13.88
CA GLN A 338 -21.28 -37.04 14.83
C GLN A 338 -19.82 -36.55 14.79
N ALA A 339 -18.84 -37.47 14.73
CA ALA A 339 -17.43 -37.10 14.68
C ALA A 339 -17.04 -36.40 13.36
N ILE A 340 -17.62 -36.82 12.22
CA ILE A 340 -17.44 -36.13 10.94
C ILE A 340 -17.98 -34.69 11.00
N GLN A 341 -19.13 -34.48 11.66
CA GLN A 341 -19.77 -33.16 11.74
C GLN A 341 -19.03 -32.23 12.70
N ASN A 342 -18.60 -32.74 13.85
CA ASN A 342 -17.74 -32.01 14.78
C ASN A 342 -16.45 -31.57 14.09
N LEU A 343 -15.81 -32.48 13.34
CA LEU A 343 -14.61 -32.16 12.56
C LEU A 343 -14.89 -31.12 11.47
N THR A 344 -16.02 -31.23 10.76
CA THR A 344 -16.42 -30.27 9.73
C THR A 344 -16.64 -28.87 10.31
N ARG A 345 -17.33 -28.76 11.45
CA ARG A 345 -17.56 -27.51 12.17
C ARG A 345 -16.26 -26.88 12.68
N LEU A 346 -15.34 -27.69 13.20
CA LEU A 346 -14.02 -27.25 13.65
C LEU A 346 -13.17 -26.72 12.48
N LEU A 347 -13.21 -27.41 11.33
CA LEU A 347 -12.48 -26.99 10.13
C LEU A 347 -13.05 -25.71 9.51
N TYR A 348 -14.36 -25.52 9.46
CA TYR A 348 -14.96 -24.26 9.01
C TYR A 348 -14.68 -23.12 9.97
N SER A 349 -14.71 -23.37 11.28
CA SER A 349 -14.33 -22.37 12.29
C SER A 349 -12.86 -21.97 12.16
N LEU A 350 -11.98 -22.89 11.76
CA LEU A 350 -10.56 -22.61 11.49
C LEU A 350 -10.33 -21.79 10.21
N GLN A 351 -11.19 -21.93 9.19
CA GLN A 351 -11.11 -21.18 7.93
C GLN A 351 -11.52 -19.71 8.07
N VAL A 352 -12.36 -19.41 9.07
CA VAL A 352 -12.93 -18.08 9.35
C VAL A 352 -11.96 -17.12 10.05
N ARG A 353 -10.70 -17.52 10.27
CA ARG A 353 -9.76 -16.76 11.09
C ARG A 353 -9.53 -15.31 10.61
N PRO A 354 -9.84 -14.30 11.46
CA PRO A 354 -9.55 -12.91 11.19
C PRO A 354 -8.43 -12.26 12.06
N PRO A 355 -7.26 -12.90 12.38
CA PRO A 355 -6.11 -12.02 12.64
C PRO A 355 -4.72 -12.42 12.13
N LEU A 356 -4.49 -13.54 11.43
CA LEU A 356 -3.11 -13.77 10.92
C LEU A 356 -2.71 -12.78 9.82
N ILE A 357 -3.67 -12.34 9.00
CA ILE A 357 -3.44 -11.24 8.05
C ILE A 357 -3.33 -9.91 8.80
N PHE A 358 -4.11 -9.69 9.86
CA PHE A 358 -4.08 -8.46 10.64
C PHE A 358 -2.78 -8.27 11.43
N ASP A 359 -2.20 -9.31 12.01
CA ASP A 359 -0.91 -9.23 12.72
C ASP A 359 0.26 -9.03 11.74
N LEU A 360 0.29 -9.73 10.60
CA LEU A 360 1.33 -9.49 9.59
C LEU A 360 1.19 -8.13 8.91
N VAL A 361 -0.02 -7.64 8.68
CA VAL A 361 -0.29 -6.32 8.11
C VAL A 361 -0.03 -5.21 9.13
N ASN A 362 -0.40 -5.38 10.41
CA ASN A 362 -0.07 -4.43 11.47
C ASN A 362 1.43 -4.40 11.76
N VAL A 363 2.12 -5.54 11.79
CA VAL A 363 3.58 -5.60 11.93
C VAL A 363 4.26 -4.94 10.72
N SER A 364 3.72 -5.12 9.51
CA SER A 364 4.23 -4.44 8.30
C SER A 364 3.93 -2.94 8.32
N LEU A 365 2.77 -2.50 8.83
CA LEU A 365 2.41 -1.08 8.98
C LEU A 365 3.20 -0.39 10.09
N TYR A 366 3.47 -1.08 11.20
CA TYR A 366 4.38 -0.61 12.25
C TYR A 366 5.82 -0.48 11.73
N ALA A 367 6.29 -1.42 10.89
CA ALA A 367 7.59 -1.32 10.25
C ALA A 367 7.68 -0.16 9.24
N ILE A 368 6.59 0.16 8.53
CA ILE A 368 6.51 1.32 7.61
C ILE A 368 6.47 2.66 8.38
N HIS A 369 5.95 2.67 9.61
CA HIS A 369 5.97 3.83 10.48
C HIS A 369 7.31 4.05 11.22
N PHE A 370 8.23 3.10 11.17
CA PHE A 370 9.45 3.08 12.00
C PHE A 370 10.75 3.06 11.17
N ASP A 371 10.79 3.76 10.03
CA ASP A 371 12.06 4.17 9.43
C ASP A 371 12.33 5.64 9.78
N GLY A 372 12.95 5.85 10.93
CA GLY A 372 13.20 7.19 11.46
C GLY A 372 13.70 7.23 12.90
N SER A 373 14.80 6.51 13.19
CA SER A 373 15.63 6.68 14.40
C SER A 373 15.00 6.34 15.76
N GLN A 374 15.06 5.06 16.16
CA GLN A 374 15.58 4.65 17.48
C GLN A 374 15.60 3.12 17.62
N THR A 375 16.66 2.60 18.22
CA THR A 375 16.90 1.18 18.46
C THR A 375 15.83 0.61 19.42
N LEU A 376 15.04 -0.37 18.99
CA LEU A 376 14.14 -1.11 19.86
C LEU A 376 14.88 -2.29 20.50
N GLU A 377 15.12 -2.21 21.82
CA GLU A 377 15.45 -3.37 22.64
C GLU A 377 14.26 -4.33 22.67
N ILE A 378 14.45 -5.53 22.13
CA ILE A 378 13.52 -6.65 22.27
C ILE A 378 13.65 -7.15 23.72
N ARG A 379 12.68 -6.81 24.58
CA ARG A 379 12.47 -7.56 25.82
C ARG A 379 11.61 -8.77 25.51
N THR A 380 12.26 -9.92 25.48
CA THR A 380 11.66 -11.25 25.59
C THR A 380 10.83 -11.31 26.88
N LEU A 381 9.54 -11.64 26.74
CA LEU A 381 8.71 -12.09 27.85
C LEU A 381 8.90 -13.61 27.96
N GLU A 382 9.45 -14.05 29.11
CA GLU A 382 9.37 -15.43 29.61
C GLU A 382 7.96 -15.76 30.10
#